data_AF-A0A9X3PV03-F1
#
_entry.id   AF-A0A9X3PV03-F1
#
_cell.length_a   1.000
_cell.length_b   1.000
_cell.length_c   1.000
_cell.angle_alpha   90.00
_cell.angle_beta   90.00
_cell.angle_gamma   90.00
#
_symmetry.space_group_name_H-M   'P 1'
#
loop_
_entity.id
_entity.type
_entity.pdbx_description
1 polymer ?
#
loop_
_entity_poly.entity_id
_entity_poly.type
_entity_poly.pdbx_seq_one_letter_code
_entity_poly.pdbx_strand_id
1 'polypeptide(L)'
;MTAPTTEVKRGSFVQDGSAFDVCASSEHAPEAMRVYPAGDRSALVLVVSGLNSGDMKANWGQPWRDYPDQWRDDFEERAYRAYVSRDAKPFASVRAVGTVRICEG
;
A
#
# COMPACT_ATOMS: atom_id res chain seq x y z
N MET A 1 -13.69 10.61 20.59
CA MET A 1 -12.39 11.31 20.54
C MET A 1 -11.69 10.84 19.28
N THR A 2 -11.73 11.64 18.22
CA THR A 2 -11.17 11.31 16.90
C THR A 2 -9.71 11.73 16.92
N ALA A 3 -8.77 10.78 16.97
CA ALA A 3 -7.34 11.08 16.96
C ALA A 3 -7.00 11.83 15.66
N PRO A 4 -6.22 12.94 15.70
CA PRO A 4 -5.77 13.61 14.49
C PRO A 4 -4.87 12.64 13.73
N THR A 5 -5.28 12.26 12.51
CA THR A 5 -4.59 11.33 11.62
C THR A 5 -3.16 11.81 11.33
N THR A 6 -2.22 11.42 12.19
CA THR A 6 -0.76 11.58 12.00
C THR A 6 -0.24 10.49 11.07
N GLU A 7 -1.03 10.21 10.04
CA GLU A 7 -0.81 9.09 9.16
C GLU A 7 0.28 9.46 8.16
N VAL A 8 1.35 8.68 8.12
CA VAL A 8 2.53 8.99 7.33
C VAL A 8 2.59 8.06 6.14
N LYS A 9 2.62 8.63 4.92
CA LYS A 9 2.86 7.86 3.71
C LYS A 9 4.26 7.23 3.79
N ARG A 10 4.32 5.90 3.77
CA ARG A 10 5.56 5.11 3.75
C ARG A 10 5.98 4.78 2.33
N GLY A 11 4.99 4.51 1.47
CA GLY A 11 5.28 4.31 0.07
C GLY A 11 4.06 4.25 -0.83
N SER A 12 4.28 3.76 -2.03
CA SER A 12 3.24 3.59 -3.03
C SER A 12 3.64 2.50 -4.02
N PHE A 13 2.66 1.80 -4.57
CA PHE A 13 2.86 0.77 -5.58
C PHE A 13 1.77 0.84 -6.64
N VAL A 14 1.95 0.11 -7.74
CA VAL A 14 0.97 0.00 -8.81
C VAL A 14 0.57 -1.46 -8.96
N GLN A 15 -0.72 -1.72 -9.09
CA GLN A 15 -1.28 -3.03 -9.37
C GLN A 15 -2.40 -2.89 -10.39
N ASP A 16 -2.36 -3.70 -11.45
CA ASP A 16 -3.33 -3.66 -12.55
C ASP A 16 -3.55 -2.25 -13.15
N GLY A 17 -2.47 -1.45 -13.23
CA GLY A 17 -2.51 -0.08 -13.72
C GLY A 17 -3.10 0.96 -12.74
N SER A 18 -3.58 0.52 -11.57
CA SER A 18 -4.04 1.40 -10.49
C SER A 18 -2.91 1.66 -9.49
N ALA A 19 -2.71 2.92 -9.12
CA ALA A 19 -1.72 3.29 -8.11
C ALA A 19 -2.35 3.29 -6.71
N PHE A 20 -1.59 2.85 -5.72
CA PHE A 20 -1.99 2.74 -4.33
C PHE A 20 -0.94 3.38 -3.43
N ASP A 21 -1.39 4.19 -2.47
CA ASP A 21 -0.59 4.80 -1.42
C ASP A 21 -0.65 3.95 -0.16
N VAL A 22 0.53 3.65 0.40
CA VAL A 22 0.70 2.88 1.62
C VAL A 22 1.09 3.84 2.75
N CYS A 23 0.25 3.90 3.76
CA CYS A 23 0.38 4.78 4.91
C CYS A 23 0.55 3.97 6.19
N ALA A 24 1.33 4.51 7.12
CA ALA A 24 1.46 4.01 8.48
C ALA A 24 0.56 4.83 9.40
N SER A 25 -0.16 4.15 10.32
CA SER A 25 -1.03 4.80 11.31
C SER A 25 -0.32 5.90 12.11
N SER A 26 0.99 5.78 12.31
CA SER A 26 1.81 6.77 13.00
C SER A 26 3.28 6.72 12.52
N GLU A 27 4.01 7.81 12.74
CA GLU A 27 5.44 7.88 12.45
C GLU A 27 6.28 7.00 13.38
N HIS A 28 5.94 7.02 14.68
CA HIS A 28 6.60 6.28 15.75
C HIS A 28 5.69 5.11 16.20
N ALA A 29 6.23 3.89 16.19
CA ALA A 29 5.54 2.65 16.57
C ALA A 29 4.19 2.43 15.84
N PRO A 30 4.18 2.34 14.49
CA PRO A 30 2.94 2.17 13.73
C PRO A 30 2.23 0.87 14.12
N GLU A 31 1.02 1.00 14.65
CA GLU A 31 0.16 -0.14 15.03
C GLU A 31 -0.51 -0.82 13.82
N ALA A 32 -0.69 -0.05 12.74
CA ALA A 32 -1.35 -0.50 11.53
C ALA A 32 -0.74 0.12 10.26
N MET A 33 -0.76 -0.65 9.18
CA MET A 33 -0.57 -0.22 7.81
C MET A 33 -1.94 -0.04 7.16
N ARG A 34 -2.12 1.04 6.41
CA ARG A 34 -3.34 1.32 5.64
C ARG A 34 -2.97 1.59 4.20
N VAL A 35 -3.79 1.09 3.27
CA VAL A 35 -3.58 1.25 1.83
C VAL A 35 -4.80 1.92 1.22
N TYR A 36 -4.54 2.94 0.41
CA TYR A 36 -5.54 3.76 -0.26
C TYR A 36 -5.24 3.82 -1.76
N PRO A 37 -6.23 4.00 -2.65
CA PRO A 37 -5.96 4.40 -4.01
C PRO A 37 -5.24 5.76 -4.03
N ALA A 38 -4.26 5.90 -4.92
CA ALA A 38 -3.54 7.14 -5.06
C ALA A 38 -4.50 8.27 -5.48
N GLY A 39 -4.57 9.33 -4.66
CA GLY A 39 -5.48 10.45 -4.88
C GLY A 39 -6.87 10.30 -4.25
N ASP A 40 -7.23 9.14 -3.72
CA ASP A 40 -8.48 8.94 -2.98
C ASP A 40 -8.22 8.28 -1.62
N ARG A 41 -8.17 9.09 -0.56
CA ARG A 41 -7.99 8.59 0.83
C ARG A 41 -9.30 8.17 1.50
N SER A 42 -10.43 8.30 0.81
CA SER A 42 -11.74 7.93 1.34
C SER A 42 -12.04 6.45 1.11
N ALA A 43 -11.50 5.88 0.04
CA ALA A 43 -11.54 4.48 -0.31
C ALA A 43 -10.41 3.71 0.40
N LEU A 44 -10.74 2.95 1.44
CA LEU A 44 -9.78 2.11 2.15
C LEU A 44 -9.70 0.73 1.50
N VAL A 45 -8.54 0.35 0.98
CA VAL A 45 -8.35 -0.94 0.28
C VAL A 45 -8.01 -2.06 1.25
N LEU A 46 -6.96 -1.83 2.04
CA LEU A 46 -6.38 -2.81 2.95
C LEU A 46 -5.95 -2.11 4.24
N VAL A 47 -6.25 -2.73 5.37
CA VAL A 47 -5.65 -2.41 6.66
C VAL A 47 -5.01 -3.65 7.22
N VAL A 48 -3.71 -3.56 7.52
CA VAL A 48 -3.00 -4.58 8.28
C VAL A 48 -2.76 -4.02 9.67
N SER A 49 -3.46 -4.54 10.67
CA SER A 49 -3.28 -4.17 12.08
C SER A 49 -2.43 -5.22 12.81
N GLY A 50 -1.94 -4.86 13.99
CA GLY A 50 -1.18 -5.79 14.83
C GLY A 50 0.32 -5.83 14.52
N LEU A 51 0.84 -4.85 13.79
CA LEU A 51 2.27 -4.75 13.45
C LEU A 51 3.18 -4.79 14.69
N ASN A 52 2.73 -4.22 15.82
CA ASN A 52 3.47 -4.22 17.08
C ASN A 52 3.17 -5.43 17.98
N SER A 53 2.04 -6.12 17.77
CA SER A 53 1.57 -7.20 18.66
C SER A 53 1.94 -8.60 18.17
N GLY A 54 2.41 -8.73 16.92
CA GLY A 54 2.74 -10.02 16.29
C GLY A 54 1.53 -10.80 15.76
N ASP A 55 0.31 -10.41 16.16
CA ASP A 55 -0.95 -10.94 15.65
C ASP A 55 -1.41 -10.09 14.46
N MET A 56 -0.80 -10.32 13.30
CA MET A 56 -1.07 -9.54 12.08
C MET A 56 -2.46 -9.90 11.55
N LYS A 57 -3.32 -8.89 11.36
CA LYS A 57 -4.65 -9.06 10.79
C LYS A 57 -4.83 -8.16 9.58
N ALA A 58 -5.00 -8.78 8.42
CA ALA A 58 -5.40 -8.11 7.20
C ALA A 58 -6.93 -7.97 7.12
N ASN A 59 -7.41 -6.74 6.94
CA ASN A 59 -8.81 -6.44 6.71
C ASN A 59 -8.95 -5.66 5.40
N TRP A 60 -9.80 -6.17 4.52
CA TRP A 60 -10.03 -5.62 3.19
C TRP A 60 -11.28 -4.75 3.19
N GLY A 61 -11.19 -3.58 2.59
CA GLY A 61 -12.36 -2.76 2.33
C GLY A 61 -13.29 -3.43 1.31
N GLN A 62 -14.53 -2.95 1.26
CA GLN A 62 -15.43 -3.25 0.14
C GLN A 62 -15.18 -2.22 -0.97
N PRO A 63 -14.96 -2.63 -2.24
CA PRO A 63 -15.25 -3.95 -2.82
C PRO A 63 -14.08 -4.96 -2.85
N TRP A 64 -12.86 -4.59 -2.45
CA TRP A 64 -11.65 -5.40 -2.63
C TRP A 64 -11.66 -6.77 -1.92
N ARG A 65 -12.51 -6.92 -0.91
CA ARG A 65 -12.72 -8.21 -0.22
C ARG A 65 -13.23 -9.34 -1.15
N ASP A 66 -13.92 -9.00 -2.23
CA ASP A 66 -14.49 -9.97 -3.18
C ASP A 66 -13.47 -10.44 -4.25
N TYR A 67 -12.26 -9.86 -4.26
CA TYR A 67 -11.24 -10.22 -5.23
C TYR A 67 -10.67 -11.63 -4.96
N PRO A 68 -10.14 -12.30 -6.01
CA PRO A 68 -9.51 -13.61 -5.87
C PRO A 68 -8.42 -13.62 -4.80
N ASP A 69 -8.29 -14.71 -4.04
CA ASP A 69 -7.27 -14.83 -2.99
C ASP A 69 -5.85 -14.58 -3.53
N GLN A 70 -5.53 -15.11 -4.72
CA GLN A 70 -4.22 -14.90 -5.36
C GLN A 70 -3.95 -13.42 -5.66
N TRP A 71 -4.98 -12.66 -6.02
CA TRP A 71 -4.85 -11.22 -6.25
C TRP A 71 -4.59 -10.48 -4.92
N ARG A 72 -5.29 -10.90 -3.86
CA ARG A 72 -5.14 -10.32 -2.51
C ARG A 72 -3.77 -10.62 -1.90
N ASP A 73 -3.26 -11.83 -2.11
CA ASP A 73 -1.91 -12.25 -1.66
C ASP A 73 -0.81 -11.41 -2.32
N ASP A 74 -0.84 -11.30 -3.64
CA ASP A 74 0.10 -10.47 -4.41
C ASP A 74 -0.03 -8.96 -4.06
N PHE A 75 -1.24 -8.49 -3.79
CA PHE A 75 -1.47 -7.12 -3.32
C PHE A 75 -0.87 -6.88 -1.92
N GLU A 76 -1.06 -7.81 -0.99
CA GLU A 76 -0.50 -7.72 0.36
C GLU A 76 1.03 -7.73 0.33
N GLU A 77 1.63 -8.63 -0.46
CA GLU A 77 3.09 -8.69 -0.63
C GLU A 77 3.64 -7.34 -1.15
N ARG A 78 3.02 -6.78 -2.19
CA ARG A 78 3.44 -5.48 -2.76
C ARG A 78 3.23 -4.33 -1.78
N ALA A 79 2.12 -4.31 -1.05
CA ALA A 79 1.85 -3.31 -0.04
C ALA A 79 2.90 -3.37 1.07
N TYR A 80 3.22 -4.56 1.57
CA TYR A 80 4.23 -4.75 2.60
C TYR A 80 5.64 -4.37 2.10
N ARG A 81 5.98 -4.75 0.87
CA ARG A 81 7.25 -4.36 0.24
C ARG A 81 7.36 -2.85 0.12
N ALA A 82 6.30 -2.15 -0.31
CA ALA A 82 6.25 -0.69 -0.38
C ALA A 82 6.26 -0.02 1.00
N TYR A 83 5.76 -0.70 2.04
CA TYR A 83 5.80 -0.24 3.42
C TYR A 83 7.21 -0.30 4.03
N VAL A 84 7.92 -1.42 3.84
CA VAL A 84 9.26 -1.68 4.40
C VAL A 84 10.35 -0.98 3.60
N SER A 85 10.16 -0.86 2.28
CA SER A 85 11.07 -0.10 1.43
C SER A 85 10.91 1.38 1.74
N ARG A 86 11.70 1.88 2.70
CA ARG A 86 11.80 3.30 3.12
C ARG A 86 12.11 4.30 1.99
N ASP A 87 12.31 3.82 0.77
CA ASP A 87 12.68 4.58 -0.42
C ASP A 87 11.52 4.58 -1.43
N ALA A 88 10.37 5.08 -1.03
CA ALA A 88 9.37 5.46 -2.00
C ALA A 88 9.77 6.83 -2.57
N LYS A 89 10.73 6.81 -3.50
CA LYS A 89 10.73 7.84 -4.54
C LYS A 89 9.30 7.87 -5.08
N PRO A 90 8.64 9.05 -5.13
CA PRO A 90 7.34 9.13 -5.77
C PRO A 90 7.53 8.56 -7.16
N PHE A 91 6.84 7.45 -7.47
CA PHE A 91 6.78 6.99 -8.84
C PHE A 91 6.26 8.18 -9.63
N ALA A 92 7.16 8.79 -10.40
CA ALA A 92 6.80 9.80 -11.37
C ALA A 92 5.64 9.21 -12.14
N SER A 93 4.51 9.89 -12.05
CA SER A 93 3.20 9.58 -12.62
C SER A 93 3.33 8.60 -13.77
N VAL A 94 2.65 7.44 -13.69
CA VAL A 94 2.55 6.48 -14.79
C VAL A 94 1.84 7.16 -15.97
N ARG A 95 2.63 7.93 -16.71
CA ARG A 95 2.61 8.14 -18.15
C ARG A 95 3.97 7.68 -18.64
N ALA A 96 4.30 6.42 -18.39
CA ALA A 96 5.42 5.75 -19.04
C ALA A 96 4.82 4.72 -20.00
N VAL A 97 4.22 5.22 -21.07
CA VAL A 97 4.15 4.49 -22.32
C VAL A 97 5.60 4.28 -22.76
N GLY A 98 6.03 3.02 -22.82
CA GLY A 98 7.25 2.59 -23.50
C GLY A 98 8.55 2.79 -22.74
N THR A 99 9.20 1.70 -22.32
CA THR A 99 10.25 1.01 -23.11
C THR A 99 10.98 0.06 -22.19
N VAL A 100 10.83 -1.25 -22.41
CA VAL A 100 11.68 -2.29 -21.84
C VAL A 100 13.10 -2.07 -22.38
N ARG A 101 14.09 -1.85 -21.53
CA ARG A 101 15.49 -2.05 -21.90
C ARG A 101 15.92 -3.42 -21.39
N ILE A 102 16.04 -4.34 -22.34
CA ILE A 102 16.76 -5.59 -22.18
C ILE A 102 18.23 -5.23 -21.97
N CYS A 103 18.85 -5.76 -20.92
CA CYS A 103 20.30 -5.74 -20.77
C CYS A 103 20.88 -6.87 -21.62
N GLU A 104 21.66 -6.53 -22.65
CA GLU A 104 22.63 -7.42 -23.30
C GLU A 104 23.99 -6.72 -23.33
N GLY A 105 25.04 -7.46 -22.99
CA GLY A 105 26.46 -7.05 -23.11
C GLY A 105 27.27 -7.29 -21.85
#